data_AF-A0A0C6G073-F1
#
_entry.id   AF-A0A0C6G073-F1
#
_cell.length_a   1.000
_cell.length_b   1.000
_cell.length_c   1.000
_cell.angle_alpha   90.00
_cell.angle_beta   90.00
_cell.angle_gamma   90.00
#
_symmetry.space_group_name_H-M   'P 1'
#
loop_
_entity.id
_entity.type
_entity.pdbx_description
1 polymer ?
#
loop_
_entity_poly.entity_id
_entity_poly.type
_entity_poly.pdbx_seq_one_letter_code
_entity_poly.pdbx_strand_id
1 'polypeptide(L)'
;MRARSIFLAAGLLSMLPASAFAWQRPVPTVEKVVRPGTTLKIGWFISVDPTCRSLGPMTINLIEPPEKGRILVEQGPEFSSFPPGNPRSACNKRKTSATRLIYSAPPGPADDDRFTIEIVDSLGDARRVNYHVALH
;
A
#
# COMPACT_ATOMS: atom_id res chain seq x y z
N MET A 1 -12.93 -24.45 73.31
CA MET A 1 -12.19 -23.73 72.25
C MET A 1 -12.29 -24.55 70.97
N ARG A 2 -12.95 -24.03 69.92
CA ARG A 2 -13.21 -24.73 68.64
C ARG A 2 -12.02 -24.54 67.70
N ALA A 3 -11.39 -25.62 67.25
CA ALA A 3 -10.40 -25.57 66.17
C ALA A 3 -11.05 -26.06 64.86
N ARG A 4 -11.11 -25.16 63.87
CA ARG A 4 -11.44 -25.43 62.45
C ARG A 4 -10.13 -25.48 61.68
N SER A 5 -9.95 -26.43 60.78
CA SER A 5 -8.92 -26.40 59.71
C SER A 5 -9.41 -27.36 58.61
N ILE A 6 -10.18 -26.87 57.62
CA ILE A 6 -9.77 -26.28 56.33
C ILE A 6 -9.25 -27.36 55.36
N PHE A 7 -10.14 -27.80 54.46
CA PHE A 7 -9.81 -28.57 53.26
C PHE A 7 -9.18 -27.64 52.22
N LEU A 8 -7.97 -27.96 51.75
CA LEU A 8 -7.36 -27.33 50.57
C LEU A 8 -7.66 -28.21 49.34
N ALA A 9 -8.62 -27.77 48.51
CA ALA A 9 -8.79 -28.30 47.17
C ALA A 9 -7.93 -27.47 46.20
N ALA A 10 -6.86 -28.07 45.69
CA ALA A 10 -6.01 -27.46 44.67
C ALA A 10 -6.76 -27.49 43.31
N GLY A 11 -7.24 -26.34 42.86
CA GLY A 11 -7.82 -26.16 41.53
C GLY A 11 -6.71 -26.08 40.48
N LEU A 12 -6.65 -27.05 39.56
CA LEU A 12 -5.85 -26.95 38.34
C LEU A 12 -6.45 -25.86 37.45
N LEU A 13 -5.72 -24.75 37.31
CA LEU A 13 -6.02 -23.67 36.36
C LEU A 13 -5.53 -24.11 34.97
N SER A 14 -6.44 -24.63 34.15
CA SER A 14 -6.16 -25.00 32.76
C SER A 14 -5.84 -23.75 31.94
N MET A 15 -4.57 -23.60 31.54
CA MET A 15 -4.13 -22.62 30.55
C MET A 15 -4.70 -22.99 29.18
N LEU A 16 -5.73 -22.28 28.72
CA LEU A 16 -6.13 -22.33 27.31
C LEU A 16 -5.08 -21.58 26.48
N PRO A 17 -4.54 -22.15 25.39
CA PRO A 17 -3.63 -21.44 24.51
C PRO A 17 -4.39 -20.30 23.85
N ALA A 18 -4.01 -19.07 24.19
CA ALA A 18 -4.46 -17.88 23.49
C ALA A 18 -3.90 -17.95 22.06
N SER A 19 -4.71 -18.46 21.13
CA SER A 19 -4.40 -18.39 19.72
C SER A 19 -4.45 -16.91 19.33
N ALA A 20 -3.29 -16.30 19.11
CA ALA A 20 -3.22 -14.94 18.59
C ALA A 20 -3.77 -14.96 17.15
N PHE A 21 -5.03 -14.55 16.98
CA PHE A 21 -5.56 -14.27 15.66
C PHE A 21 -4.82 -13.04 15.11
N ALA A 22 -3.88 -13.25 14.21
CA ALA A 22 -3.31 -12.18 13.41
C ALA A 22 -4.41 -11.67 12.46
N TRP A 23 -5.04 -10.55 12.80
CA TRP A 23 -5.95 -9.87 11.89
C TRP A 23 -5.15 -9.43 10.68
N GLN A 24 -5.41 -10.04 9.52
CA GLN A 24 -4.84 -9.55 8.27
C GLN A 24 -5.33 -8.11 8.09
N ARG A 25 -4.39 -7.17 7.95
CA ARG A 25 -4.75 -5.79 7.63
C ARG A 25 -5.39 -5.78 6.24
N PRO A 26 -6.58 -5.20 6.08
CA PRO A 26 -7.19 -5.10 4.76
C PRO A 26 -6.26 -4.31 3.84
N VAL A 27 -6.08 -4.81 2.61
CA VAL A 27 -5.33 -4.09 1.57
C VAL A 27 -6.19 -2.92 1.11
N PRO A 28 -5.68 -1.68 1.15
CA PRO A 28 -6.47 -0.52 0.73
C PRO A 28 -6.74 -0.55 -0.77
N THR A 29 -7.92 -0.08 -1.17
CA THR A 29 -8.29 0.12 -2.58
C THR A 29 -8.18 1.60 -2.97
N VAL A 30 -7.54 1.85 -4.11
CA VAL A 30 -7.47 3.17 -4.75
C VAL A 30 -8.38 3.18 -5.96
N GLU A 31 -9.33 4.11 -5.97
CA GLU A 31 -10.26 4.34 -7.07
C GLU A 31 -9.63 5.26 -8.13
N LYS A 32 -9.79 4.88 -9.40
CA LYS A 32 -9.36 5.67 -10.57
C LYS A 32 -10.46 5.65 -11.63
N VAL A 33 -10.51 6.71 -12.42
CA VAL A 33 -11.35 6.79 -13.62
C VAL A 33 -10.44 7.07 -14.80
N VAL A 34 -10.58 6.28 -15.88
CA VAL A 34 -9.78 6.43 -17.09
C VAL A 34 -10.68 6.30 -18.31
N ARG A 35 -10.52 7.21 -19.27
CA ARG A 35 -11.25 7.12 -20.54
C ARG A 35 -10.76 5.92 -21.35
N PRO A 36 -11.66 5.09 -21.92
CA PRO A 36 -11.28 4.00 -22.82
C PRO A 36 -10.35 4.48 -23.96
N GLY A 37 -9.34 3.67 -24.29
CA GLY A 37 -8.35 3.97 -25.32
C GLY A 37 -7.30 5.03 -24.94
N THR A 38 -7.29 5.50 -23.69
CA THR A 38 -6.31 6.49 -23.22
C THR A 38 -5.30 5.89 -22.25
N THR A 39 -4.18 6.60 -22.07
CA THR A 39 -3.16 6.25 -21.07
C THR A 39 -3.13 7.31 -19.98
N LEU A 40 -3.15 6.88 -18.72
CA LEU A 40 -3.14 7.77 -17.55
C LEU A 40 -2.05 7.34 -16.56
N LYS A 41 -1.28 8.32 -16.07
CA LYS A 41 -0.46 8.14 -14.87
C LYS A 41 -1.37 8.10 -13.65
N ILE A 42 -1.55 6.91 -13.09
CA ILE A 42 -2.47 6.66 -11.97
C ILE A 42 -1.78 6.69 -10.61
N GLY A 43 -0.45 6.60 -10.58
CA GLY A 43 0.32 6.70 -9.34
C GLY A 43 1.76 7.12 -9.59
N TRP A 44 2.42 7.62 -8.54
CA TRP A 44 3.85 7.85 -8.51
C TRP A 44 4.35 7.71 -7.07
N PHE A 45 5.56 7.18 -6.93
CA PHE A 45 6.15 6.86 -5.64
C PHE A 45 7.55 7.42 -5.55
N ILE A 46 7.81 8.17 -4.47
CA ILE A 46 9.04 8.94 -4.27
C ILE A 46 9.63 8.54 -2.93
N SER A 47 10.91 8.18 -2.93
CA SER A 47 11.70 8.02 -1.70
C SER A 47 12.74 9.12 -1.62
N VAL A 48 12.60 9.98 -0.62
CA VAL A 48 13.52 11.11 -0.37
C VAL A 48 13.78 11.29 1.12
N ASP A 49 14.97 11.78 1.45
CA ASP A 49 15.35 12.23 2.79
C ASP A 49 14.83 13.65 3.11
N PRO A 50 15.02 14.19 4.33
CA PRO A 50 14.63 15.56 4.67
C PRO A 50 15.38 16.68 3.91
N THR A 51 16.52 16.37 3.29
CA THR A 51 17.21 17.27 2.33
C THR A 51 16.64 17.16 0.91
N CYS A 52 15.57 16.36 0.79
CA CYS A 52 14.82 16.05 -0.41
C CYS A 52 15.63 15.28 -1.47
N ARG A 53 16.79 14.75 -1.10
CA ARG A 53 17.63 13.94 -1.99
C ARG A 53 16.99 12.57 -2.13
N SER A 54 17.01 12.03 -3.34
CA SER A 54 16.46 10.70 -3.60
C SER A 54 17.24 9.63 -2.85
N LEU A 55 16.51 8.71 -2.22
CA LEU A 55 17.04 7.50 -1.59
C LEU A 55 17.09 6.32 -2.57
N GLY A 56 16.85 6.55 -3.86
CA GLY A 56 16.73 5.52 -4.88
C GLY A 56 15.29 5.30 -5.36
N PRO A 57 15.10 4.52 -6.44
CA PRO A 57 13.78 4.17 -6.94
C PRO A 57 13.08 3.22 -5.96
N MET A 58 11.74 3.34 -5.86
CA MET A 58 10.94 2.31 -5.20
C MET A 58 10.67 1.19 -6.19
N THR A 59 10.57 -0.04 -5.71
CA THR A 59 10.20 -1.19 -6.55
C THR A 59 8.68 -1.33 -6.57
N ILE A 60 8.10 -1.53 -7.75
CA ILE A 60 6.69 -1.86 -7.93
C ILE A 60 6.61 -3.26 -8.52
N ASN A 61 6.05 -4.20 -7.77
CA ASN A 61 5.76 -5.54 -8.23
C ASN A 61 4.27 -5.63 -8.58
N LEU A 62 3.96 -6.12 -9.78
CA LEU A 62 2.58 -6.42 -10.18
C LEU A 62 2.23 -7.80 -9.64
N ILE A 63 1.35 -7.85 -8.62
CA ILE A 63 0.96 -9.08 -7.94
C ILE A 63 -0.18 -9.75 -8.70
N GLU A 64 -1.21 -8.97 -9.02
CA GLU A 64 -2.33 -9.36 -9.87
C GLU A 64 -2.37 -8.35 -11.02
N PRO A 65 -2.13 -8.76 -12.27
CA PRO A 65 -2.18 -7.87 -13.41
C PRO A 65 -3.62 -7.43 -13.72
N PRO A 66 -3.81 -6.28 -14.38
CA PRO A 66 -5.11 -5.93 -14.94
C PRO A 66 -5.58 -6.99 -15.94
N GLU A 67 -6.88 -7.23 -16.03
CA GLU A 67 -7.44 -8.19 -16.96
C GLU A 67 -7.47 -7.64 -18.40
N LYS A 68 -7.64 -6.32 -18.55
CA LYS A 68 -7.94 -5.71 -19.85
C LYS A 68 -6.89 -4.68 -20.26
N GLY A 69 -6.52 -3.80 -19.34
CA GLY A 69 -5.52 -2.77 -19.56
C GLY A 69 -4.09 -3.27 -19.46
N ARG A 70 -3.15 -2.33 -19.47
CA ARG A 70 -1.72 -2.62 -19.29
C ARG A 70 -1.12 -1.66 -18.29
N ILE A 71 -0.23 -2.19 -17.46
CA ILE A 71 0.59 -1.39 -16.55
C ILE A 71 1.98 -1.22 -17.14
N LEU A 72 2.44 0.03 -17.19
CA LEU A 72 3.83 0.38 -17.40
C LEU A 72 4.37 1.02 -16.13
N VAL A 73 5.53 0.53 -15.69
CA VAL A 73 6.30 1.11 -14.60
C VAL A 73 7.54 1.78 -15.20
N GLU A 74 7.70 3.07 -14.95
CA GLU A 74 8.82 3.85 -15.47
C GLU A 74 9.39 4.80 -14.41
N GLN A 75 10.59 5.32 -14.63
CA GLN A 75 11.13 6.41 -13.82
C GLN A 75 10.81 7.76 -14.46
N GLY A 76 10.54 8.77 -13.63
CA GLY A 76 10.49 10.15 -14.11
C GLY A 76 10.27 11.19 -13.01
N PRO A 77 10.43 12.48 -13.32
CA PRO A 77 10.41 13.55 -12.32
C PRO A 77 8.99 13.85 -11.82
N GLU A 78 8.77 13.84 -10.51
CA GLU A 78 7.49 14.21 -9.89
C GLU A 78 7.58 15.01 -8.60
N PHE A 79 6.49 15.70 -8.28
CA PHE A 79 6.32 16.35 -6.99
C PHE A 79 5.86 15.36 -5.91
N SER A 80 6.44 15.49 -4.72
CA SER A 80 5.92 14.83 -3.52
C SER A 80 4.67 15.53 -2.98
N SER A 81 3.93 14.83 -2.12
CA SER A 81 2.72 15.34 -1.46
C SER A 81 2.76 15.08 0.06
N PHE A 82 3.87 15.40 0.71
CA PHE A 82 4.00 15.26 2.17
C PHE A 82 3.09 16.28 2.91
N PRO A 83 2.44 15.90 4.02
CA PRO A 83 1.61 16.83 4.78
C PRO A 83 2.46 17.93 5.44
N PRO A 84 1.89 19.12 5.77
CA PRO A 84 2.65 20.27 6.27
C PRO A 84 3.58 20.01 7.46
N GLY A 85 3.17 19.15 8.41
CA GLY A 85 3.96 18.81 9.61
C GLY A 85 5.05 17.75 9.39
N ASN A 86 5.21 17.21 8.18
CA ASN A 86 6.26 16.25 7.87
C ASN A 86 7.59 17.00 7.64
N PRO A 87 8.74 16.54 8.18
CA PRO A 87 10.05 17.13 7.88
C PRO A 87 10.40 17.22 6.39
N ARG A 88 9.74 16.42 5.54
CA ARG A 88 9.89 16.41 4.09
C ARG A 88 8.90 17.32 3.34
N SER A 89 8.05 18.08 4.03
CA SER A 89 7.04 18.95 3.38
C SER A 89 7.66 20.00 2.44
N ALA A 90 8.88 20.45 2.73
CA ALA A 90 9.66 21.32 1.84
C ALA A 90 9.93 20.70 0.46
N CYS A 91 9.97 19.36 0.36
CA CYS A 91 10.24 18.63 -0.89
C CYS A 91 9.11 18.75 -1.90
N ASN A 92 7.88 19.06 -1.46
CA ASN A 92 6.72 19.20 -2.36
C ASN A 92 6.89 20.32 -3.40
N LYS A 93 7.86 21.23 -3.21
CA LYS A 93 8.14 22.36 -4.10
C LYS A 93 9.10 22.03 -5.24
N ARG A 94 9.69 20.83 -5.28
CA ARG A 94 10.65 20.43 -6.31
C ARG A 94 10.30 19.07 -6.88
N LYS A 95 10.58 18.89 -8.18
CA LYS A 95 10.48 17.57 -8.79
C LYS A 95 11.68 16.73 -8.38
N THR A 96 11.42 15.46 -8.08
CA THR A 96 12.44 14.45 -7.76
C THR A 96 12.16 13.19 -8.56
N SER A 97 13.16 12.32 -8.71
CA SER A 97 12.95 11.04 -9.39
C SER A 97 11.89 10.21 -8.66
N ALA A 98 10.90 9.75 -9.41
CA ALA A 98 9.80 8.94 -8.92
C ALA A 98 9.64 7.70 -9.80
N THR A 99 9.21 6.61 -9.19
CA THR A 99 8.70 5.46 -9.93
C THR A 99 7.23 5.69 -10.21
N ARG A 100 6.86 5.79 -11.48
CA ARG A 100 5.52 6.11 -11.96
C ARG A 100 4.79 4.84 -12.36
N LEU A 101 3.50 4.82 -12.08
CA LEU A 101 2.58 3.78 -12.47
C LEU A 101 1.63 4.34 -13.53
N ILE A 102 1.75 3.82 -14.73
CA ILE A 102 0.99 4.24 -15.90
C ILE A 102 0.05 3.11 -16.29
N TYR A 103 -1.23 3.42 -16.44
CA TYR A 103 -2.25 2.49 -16.92
C TYR A 103 -2.71 2.89 -18.31
N SER A 104 -2.66 1.95 -19.24
CA SER A 104 -3.21 2.09 -20.59
C SER A 104 -4.53 1.35 -20.67
N ALA A 105 -5.63 2.09 -20.82
CA ALA A 105 -6.96 1.54 -20.96
C ALA A 105 -7.16 0.98 -22.38
N PRO A 106 -7.80 -0.19 -22.53
CA PRO A 106 -8.18 -0.69 -23.83
C PRO A 106 -9.25 0.23 -24.47
N PRO A 107 -9.31 0.32 -25.81
CA PRO A 107 -10.44 0.96 -26.49
C PRO A 107 -11.68 0.04 -26.44
N GLY A 108 -12.87 0.62 -26.52
CA GLY A 108 -14.12 -0.13 -26.64
C GLY A 108 -15.07 0.03 -25.44
N PRO A 109 -16.07 -0.85 -25.31
CA PRO A 109 -17.04 -0.81 -24.24
C PRO A 109 -16.38 -0.81 -22.85
N ALA A 110 -17.02 -0.07 -21.96
CA ALA A 110 -16.54 0.31 -20.65
C ALA A 110 -17.00 -0.69 -19.58
N ASP A 111 -16.13 -1.61 -19.18
CA ASP A 111 -16.24 -2.19 -17.85
C ASP A 111 -14.92 -2.12 -17.11
N ASP A 112 -15.04 -1.84 -15.81
CA ASP A 112 -13.95 -1.56 -14.89
C ASP A 112 -12.86 -2.64 -14.92
N ASP A 113 -11.65 -2.23 -14.55
CA ASP A 113 -10.48 -3.09 -14.41
C ASP A 113 -9.97 -3.07 -12.97
N ARG A 114 -9.25 -4.11 -12.58
CA ARG A 114 -8.71 -4.28 -11.24
C ARG A 114 -7.33 -4.88 -11.33
N PHE A 115 -6.43 -4.39 -10.48
CA PHE A 115 -5.10 -4.96 -10.36
C PHE A 115 -4.52 -4.67 -8.98
N THR A 116 -3.55 -5.48 -8.57
CA THR A 116 -2.91 -5.38 -7.25
C THR A 116 -1.41 -5.18 -7.45
N ILE A 117 -0.86 -4.17 -6.78
CA ILE A 117 0.59 -3.95 -6.73
C ILE A 117 1.12 -4.09 -5.32
N GLU A 118 2.39 -4.43 -5.24
CA GLU A 118 3.21 -4.28 -4.05
C GLU A 118 4.27 -3.22 -4.30
N ILE A 119 4.39 -2.30 -3.34
CA ILE A 119 5.36 -1.21 -3.37
C ILE A 119 6.38 -1.52 -2.28
N VAL A 120 7.64 -1.67 -2.67
CA VAL A 120 8.77 -1.82 -1.76
C VAL A 120 9.58 -0.53 -1.79
N ASP A 121 9.68 0.15 -0.66
CA ASP A 121 10.44 1.39 -0.58
C ASP A 121 11.97 1.15 -0.48
N SER A 122 12.72 2.25 -0.45
CA SER A 122 14.19 2.18 -0.39
C SER A 122 14.75 1.63 0.93
N LEU A 123 13.92 1.45 1.95
CA LEU A 123 14.29 0.83 3.23
C LEU A 123 13.91 -0.66 3.27
N GLY A 124 13.20 -1.15 2.26
CA GLY A 124 12.70 -2.52 2.19
C GLY A 124 11.31 -2.72 2.78
N ASP A 125 10.63 -1.64 3.19
CA ASP A 125 9.26 -1.74 3.69
C ASP A 125 8.31 -1.98 2.53
N ALA A 126 7.53 -3.07 2.63
CA ALA A 126 6.56 -3.47 1.61
C ALA A 126 5.13 -3.13 2.02
N ARG A 127 4.33 -2.66 1.06
CA ARG A 127 2.87 -2.53 1.21
C ARG A 127 2.15 -2.90 -0.07
N ARG A 128 0.98 -3.51 0.07
CA ARG A 128 0.09 -3.79 -1.05
C ARG A 128 -0.98 -2.72 -1.22
N VAL A 129 -1.41 -2.52 -2.44
CA VAL A 129 -2.51 -1.62 -2.81
C VAL A 129 -3.31 -2.27 -3.93
N ASN A 130 -4.63 -2.34 -3.74
CA ASN A 130 -5.56 -2.72 -4.78
C ASN A 130 -5.92 -1.47 -5.57
N TYR A 131 -6.01 -1.59 -6.89
CA TYR A 131 -6.56 -0.55 -7.75
C TYR A 131 -7.86 -1.03 -8.35
N HIS A 132 -8.85 -0.15 -8.31
CA HIS A 132 -10.05 -0.26 -9.10
C HIS A 132 -10.03 0.88 -10.12
N VAL A 133 -10.17 0.55 -11.40
CA VAL A 133 -10.10 1.49 -12.50
C VAL A 133 -11.42 1.46 -13.25
N ALA A 134 -12.27 2.43 -12.95
CA ALA A 134 -13.49 2.64 -13.68
C ALA A 134 -13.20 3.16 -15.09
N LEU A 135 -13.80 2.54 -16.10
CA LEU A 135 -13.60 2.92 -17.51
C LEU A 135 -14.79 3.76 -17.98
N HIS A 136 -14.68 5.09 -18.02
CA HIS A 136 -15.77 6.00 -18.40
C HIS A 136 -15.28 7.16 -19.27
#